data_AF-A0AAZ1XCW4-F1
#
_entry.id   AF-A0AAZ1XCW4-F1
#
_cell.length_a   1.000
_cell.length_b   1.000
_cell.length_c   1.000
_cell.angle_alpha   90.00
_cell.angle_beta   90.00
_cell.angle_gamma   90.00
#
_symmetry.space_group_name_H-M   'P 1'
#
loop_
_entity.id
_entity.type
_entity.pdbx_description
1 polymer ?
#
loop_
_entity_poly.entity_id
_entity_poly.type
_entity_poly.pdbx_seq_one_letter_code
_entity_poly.pdbx_strand_id
1 'polypeptide(L)'
;LVSESAHPLWISSGFRVNYTHRMMRDLNHASSSELRDGDIAVSHVRSAITCPGNTCLWPKSVDGFVYVPYILSPLYDDMDRITIETGMQDISAGTCVKFVPRTHEGNFLDIQPRYGCWSFLGQTGGSQTLSLQTPGCMWSGIAAHEFMHALGFVHEQSRSDRDNYVTIIWKNIMPGSHHVHNFRKQVTNNLNSPYDYNSVMHYGRYAFSEDGGPTIIPKPDPYIPIGQRDGPSAMDLHKINILYNCGW
;
A
#
# COMPACT_ATOMS: atom_id res chain seq x y z
N LEU A 1 13.35 -36.49 33.07
CA LEU A 1 12.71 -36.07 31.80
C LEU A 1 11.72 -34.96 32.12
N VAL A 2 12.19 -33.71 32.16
CA VAL A 2 11.36 -32.51 32.17
C VAL A 2 12.07 -31.48 31.30
N SER A 3 11.28 -30.82 30.47
CA SER A 3 11.60 -29.97 29.34
C SER A 3 12.35 -28.67 29.69
N GLU A 4 13.35 -28.32 28.90
CA GLU A 4 13.83 -26.94 28.78
C GLU A 4 13.01 -26.20 27.72
N SER A 5 12.31 -25.16 28.19
CA SER A 5 11.64 -24.13 27.40
C SER A 5 12.67 -23.14 26.85
N ALA A 6 12.82 -23.06 25.53
CA ALA A 6 13.57 -21.98 24.88
C ALA A 6 12.60 -20.90 24.38
N HIS A 7 12.61 -19.75 25.04
CA HIS A 7 12.03 -18.50 24.53
C HIS A 7 12.91 -17.95 23.40
N PRO A 8 12.36 -17.47 22.25
CA PRO A 8 13.17 -16.78 21.27
C PRO A 8 13.36 -15.31 21.63
N LEU A 9 14.64 -14.95 21.77
CA LEU A 9 15.19 -13.62 21.96
C LEU A 9 14.99 -12.74 20.71
N TRP A 10 14.53 -11.51 20.94
CA TRP A 10 14.81 -10.26 20.22
C TRP A 10 15.21 -10.34 18.73
N ILE A 11 14.26 -10.03 17.84
CA ILE A 11 14.50 -9.85 16.40
C ILE A 11 14.89 -8.38 16.14
N SER A 12 16.09 -8.16 15.59
CA SER A 12 16.60 -6.84 15.20
C SER A 12 15.88 -6.25 13.98
N SER A 13 15.73 -4.92 13.97
CA SER A 13 15.00 -4.13 12.97
C SER A 13 15.47 -4.33 11.51
N GLY A 14 16.76 -4.62 11.30
CA GLY A 14 17.34 -4.84 9.96
C GLY A 14 16.91 -6.13 9.27
N PHE A 15 16.47 -7.15 10.02
CA PHE A 15 16.01 -8.43 9.44
C PHE A 15 14.53 -8.37 9.01
N ARG A 16 13.71 -7.52 9.65
CA ARG A 16 12.29 -7.33 9.31
C ARG A 16 12.09 -6.66 7.93
N VAL A 17 12.89 -5.66 7.59
CA VAL A 17 12.74 -4.86 6.35
C VAL A 17 13.05 -5.68 5.09
N ASN A 18 14.00 -6.63 5.15
CA ASN A 18 14.32 -7.49 4.00
C ASN A 18 13.27 -8.59 3.75
N TYR A 19 12.52 -9.01 4.77
CA TYR A 19 11.51 -10.07 4.65
C TYR A 19 10.21 -9.59 4.00
N THR A 20 9.74 -8.37 4.29
CA THR A 20 8.48 -7.83 3.73
C THR A 20 8.54 -7.53 2.22
N HIS A 21 9.71 -7.17 1.70
CA HIS A 21 9.89 -6.80 0.28
C HIS A 21 10.03 -7.98 -0.68
N ARG A 22 10.69 -9.05 -0.22
CA ARG A 22 10.73 -10.30 -0.98
C ARG A 22 9.34 -10.97 -1.02
N MET A 23 8.52 -10.75 0.00
CA MET A 23 7.16 -11.28 0.08
C MET A 23 6.21 -10.62 -0.92
N MET A 24 6.10 -9.28 -1.02
CA MET A 24 5.20 -8.65 -2.03
C MET A 24 5.49 -9.13 -3.48
N ARG A 25 6.78 -9.32 -3.82
CA ARG A 25 7.22 -9.89 -5.10
C ARG A 25 6.66 -11.30 -5.34
N ASP A 26 6.84 -12.20 -4.38
CA ASP A 26 6.48 -13.61 -4.53
C ASP A 26 4.96 -13.84 -4.34
N LEU A 27 4.31 -13.01 -3.51
CA LEU A 27 2.88 -13.11 -3.20
C LEU A 27 1.99 -12.56 -4.32
N ASN A 28 2.45 -11.66 -5.18
CA ASN A 28 1.60 -11.10 -6.25
C ASN A 28 1.81 -11.78 -7.61
N HIS A 29 2.87 -12.58 -7.78
CA HIS A 29 3.23 -13.18 -9.08
C HIS A 29 2.19 -14.16 -9.64
N ALA A 30 1.47 -14.88 -8.78
CA ALA A 30 0.38 -15.79 -9.18
C ALA A 30 -1.03 -15.21 -8.93
N SER A 31 -1.17 -13.89 -8.74
CA SER A 31 -2.49 -13.27 -8.67
C SER A 31 -3.21 -13.43 -10.01
N SER A 32 -4.49 -13.78 -9.97
CA SER A 32 -5.32 -13.86 -11.18
C SER A 32 -5.73 -12.49 -11.73
N SER A 33 -5.50 -11.42 -10.97
CA SER A 33 -5.82 -10.05 -11.35
C SER A 33 -4.67 -9.43 -12.15
N GLU A 34 -4.97 -8.64 -13.18
CA GLU A 34 -3.97 -7.82 -13.84
C GLU A 34 -3.57 -6.67 -12.90
N LEU A 35 -2.34 -6.74 -12.38
CA LEU A 35 -1.78 -5.78 -11.44
C LEU A 35 -0.81 -4.84 -12.15
N ARG A 36 -1.02 -3.55 -11.92
CA ARG A 36 -0.09 -2.48 -12.23
C ARG A 36 0.75 -2.16 -11.00
N ASP A 37 1.98 -1.72 -11.20
CA ASP A 37 2.89 -1.34 -10.13
C ASP A 37 2.93 -2.43 -9.04
N GLY A 38 2.88 -3.70 -9.46
CA GLY A 38 2.97 -4.87 -8.58
C GLY A 38 1.74 -5.20 -7.73
N ASP A 39 0.95 -4.22 -7.29
CA ASP A 39 -0.12 -4.37 -6.28
C ASP A 39 -1.36 -3.48 -6.53
N ILE A 40 -1.42 -2.72 -7.62
CA ILE A 40 -2.59 -1.92 -7.99
C ILE A 40 -3.43 -2.66 -9.05
N ALA A 41 -4.60 -3.16 -8.68
CA ALA A 41 -5.50 -3.84 -9.61
C ALA A 41 -6.07 -2.88 -10.67
N VAL A 42 -6.07 -3.31 -11.93
CA VAL A 42 -6.63 -2.55 -13.05
C VAL A 42 -8.14 -2.75 -13.12
N SER A 43 -8.91 -1.66 -13.10
CA SER A 43 -10.35 -1.71 -13.37
C SER A 43 -10.62 -1.58 -14.87
N HIS A 44 -11.31 -2.57 -15.47
CA HIS A 44 -11.72 -2.48 -16.88
C HIS A 44 -12.79 -1.39 -17.16
N VAL A 45 -13.35 -0.78 -16.11
CA VAL A 45 -14.36 0.30 -16.21
C VAL A 45 -13.71 1.68 -16.28
N ARG A 46 -12.44 1.84 -15.87
CA ARG A 46 -11.69 3.10 -15.94
C ARG A 46 -10.32 2.90 -16.62
N SER A 47 -10.15 3.49 -17.80
CA SER A 47 -8.90 3.38 -18.57
C SER A 47 -7.81 4.40 -18.18
N ALA A 48 -8.09 5.33 -17.25
CA ALA A 48 -7.15 6.39 -16.85
C ALA A 48 -7.02 6.49 -15.33
N ILE A 49 -5.78 6.69 -14.85
CA ILE A 49 -5.42 6.93 -13.43
C ILE A 49 -5.96 8.28 -12.94
N THR A 50 -6.16 9.21 -13.88
CA THR A 50 -6.67 10.53 -13.55
C THR A 50 -8.03 10.40 -12.89
N CYS A 51 -8.29 11.27 -11.92
CA CYS A 51 -9.53 11.32 -11.17
C CYS A 51 -10.30 12.61 -11.53
N PRO A 52 -10.94 12.69 -12.72
CA PRO A 52 -11.59 13.92 -13.13
C PRO A 52 -12.73 14.25 -12.16
N GLY A 53 -12.74 15.49 -11.66
CA GLY A 53 -13.75 15.97 -10.71
C GLY A 53 -13.79 15.20 -9.39
N ASN A 54 -12.70 14.56 -8.96
CA ASN A 54 -12.62 13.77 -7.73
C ASN A 54 -13.60 12.58 -7.66
N THR A 55 -14.14 12.14 -8.80
CA THR A 55 -15.15 11.06 -8.90
C THR A 55 -14.64 9.67 -8.54
N CYS A 56 -13.34 9.52 -8.29
CA CYS A 56 -12.70 8.30 -7.84
C CYS A 56 -12.35 8.33 -6.34
N LEU A 57 -12.66 9.41 -5.62
CA LEU A 57 -12.43 9.49 -4.18
C LEU A 57 -13.64 8.98 -3.41
N TRP A 58 -13.42 8.49 -2.19
CA TRP A 58 -14.51 8.20 -1.28
C TRP A 58 -15.24 9.51 -0.90
N PRO A 59 -16.57 9.52 -0.87
CA PRO A 59 -17.31 10.76 -0.64
C PRO A 59 -17.12 11.24 0.79
N LYS A 60 -16.91 12.55 0.94
CA LYS A 60 -16.90 13.21 2.24
C LYS A 60 -18.34 13.44 2.71
N SER A 61 -18.61 13.03 3.94
CA SER A 61 -19.87 13.23 4.64
C SER A 61 -19.99 14.67 5.17
N VAL A 62 -21.23 15.08 5.46
CA VAL A 62 -21.58 16.43 5.94
C VAL A 62 -20.98 16.76 7.30
N ASP A 63 -20.68 15.74 8.10
CA ASP A 63 -20.02 15.84 9.41
C ASP A 63 -18.50 16.02 9.31
N GLY A 64 -17.96 16.07 8.09
CA GLY A 64 -16.54 16.30 7.85
C GLY A 64 -15.70 15.02 7.75
N PHE A 65 -16.28 13.84 7.99
CA PHE A 65 -15.59 12.55 7.88
C PHE A 65 -15.74 11.93 6.49
N VAL A 66 -14.85 11.00 6.17
CA VAL A 66 -14.92 10.15 4.97
C VAL A 66 -15.11 8.72 5.45
N TYR A 67 -16.31 8.19 5.27
CA TYR A 67 -16.63 6.83 5.66
C TYR A 67 -16.31 5.86 4.53
N VAL A 68 -15.47 4.87 4.81
CA VAL A 68 -15.11 3.79 3.88
C VAL A 68 -15.72 2.49 4.40
N PRO A 69 -16.88 2.07 3.89
CA PRO A 69 -17.52 0.84 4.33
C PRO A 69 -16.71 -0.38 3.93
N TYR A 70 -16.63 -1.40 4.79
CA TYR A 70 -15.92 -2.64 4.48
C TYR A 70 -16.65 -3.89 4.98
N ILE A 71 -16.35 -5.03 4.36
CA ILE A 71 -16.62 -6.36 4.89
C ILE A 71 -15.31 -7.15 4.98
N LEU A 72 -15.19 -8.01 5.98
CA LEU A 72 -14.07 -8.94 6.15
C LEU A 72 -14.52 -10.36 5.84
N SER A 73 -13.75 -11.06 5.01
CA SER A 73 -13.96 -12.48 4.75
C SER A 73 -14.05 -13.28 6.05
N PRO A 74 -14.99 -14.24 6.19
CA PRO A 74 -15.04 -15.14 7.35
C PRO A 74 -13.82 -16.07 7.42
N LEU A 75 -12.99 -16.12 6.39
CA LEU A 75 -11.76 -16.92 6.33
C LEU A 75 -10.60 -16.32 7.15
N TYR A 76 -10.68 -15.04 7.54
CA TYR A 76 -9.71 -14.44 8.46
C TYR A 76 -9.99 -14.87 9.89
N ASP A 77 -8.94 -15.34 10.58
CA ASP A 77 -8.98 -15.60 12.01
C ASP A 77 -8.94 -14.29 12.83
N ASP A 78 -9.00 -14.41 14.16
CA ASP A 78 -9.06 -13.26 15.05
C ASP A 78 -7.77 -12.41 14.99
N MET A 79 -6.61 -13.02 14.78
CA MET A 79 -5.33 -12.31 14.71
C MET A 79 -5.17 -11.56 13.38
N ASP A 80 -5.61 -12.18 12.29
CA ASP A 80 -5.68 -11.55 10.97
C ASP A 80 -6.61 -10.32 11.03
N ARG A 81 -7.80 -10.46 11.64
CA ARG A 81 -8.75 -9.35 11.83
C ARG A 81 -8.14 -8.20 12.61
N ILE A 82 -7.50 -8.48 13.75
CA ILE A 82 -6.82 -7.46 14.57
C ILE A 82 -5.74 -6.75 13.75
N THR A 83 -4.97 -7.48 12.96
CA THR A 83 -3.90 -6.90 12.13
C THR A 83 -4.44 -5.97 11.04
N ILE A 84 -5.52 -6.39 10.37
CA ILE A 84 -6.20 -5.61 9.34
C ILE A 84 -6.81 -4.34 9.95
N GLU A 85 -7.52 -4.47 11.07
CA GLU A 85 -8.14 -3.35 11.78
C GLU A 85 -7.09 -2.39 12.35
N THR A 86 -5.91 -2.87 12.77
CA THR A 86 -4.79 -2.01 13.17
C THR A 86 -4.33 -1.14 12.00
N GLY A 87 -4.17 -1.70 10.80
CA GLY A 87 -3.82 -0.92 9.60
C GLY A 87 -4.88 0.14 9.24
N MET A 88 -6.17 -0.16 9.45
CA MET A 88 -7.26 0.83 9.31
C MET A 88 -7.15 1.94 10.36
N GLN A 89 -6.84 1.59 11.61
CA GLN A 89 -6.70 2.51 12.73
C GLN A 89 -5.50 3.45 12.56
N ASP A 90 -4.36 2.95 12.07
CA ASP A 90 -3.16 3.76 11.82
C ASP A 90 -3.44 4.94 10.87
N ILE A 91 -4.32 4.76 9.89
CA ILE A 91 -4.80 5.83 9.01
C ILE A 91 -5.87 6.68 9.71
N SER A 92 -6.85 6.04 10.34
CA SER A 92 -8.02 6.71 10.91
C SER A 92 -7.67 7.61 12.10
N ALA A 93 -6.59 7.32 12.82
CA ALA A 93 -6.18 8.07 14.00
C ALA A 93 -5.68 9.49 13.67
N GLY A 94 -5.03 9.67 12.52
CA GLY A 94 -4.47 10.96 12.09
C GLY A 94 -5.25 11.67 11.00
N THR A 95 -6.43 11.17 10.62
CA THR A 95 -7.21 11.68 9.49
C THR A 95 -8.71 11.70 9.72
N CYS A 96 -9.44 12.34 8.81
CA CYS A 96 -10.91 12.28 8.77
C CYS A 96 -11.46 11.02 8.09
N VAL A 97 -10.61 10.10 7.62
CA VAL A 97 -11.06 8.80 7.08
C VAL A 97 -11.46 7.89 8.24
N LYS A 98 -12.58 7.19 8.09
CA LYS A 98 -13.08 6.18 9.03
C LYS A 98 -13.51 4.93 8.27
N PHE A 99 -12.84 3.82 8.54
CA PHE A 99 -13.28 2.51 8.05
C PHE A 99 -14.42 2.02 8.94
N VAL A 100 -15.55 1.65 8.34
CA VAL A 100 -16.76 1.26 9.08
C VAL A 100 -17.30 -0.07 8.55
N PRO A 101 -17.80 -0.97 9.42
CA PRO A 101 -18.49 -2.17 8.96
C PRO A 101 -19.66 -1.79 8.04
N ARG A 102 -19.70 -2.39 6.85
CA ARG A 102 -20.74 -2.13 5.87
C ARG A 102 -22.11 -2.56 6.41
N THR A 103 -23.11 -1.76 6.10
CA THR A 103 -24.52 -2.06 6.31
C THR A 103 -25.25 -2.21 4.96
N HIS A 104 -25.55 -1.11 4.28
CA HIS A 104 -26.38 -1.05 3.08
C HIS A 104 -25.69 -0.31 1.92
N GLU A 105 -24.46 0.18 2.15
CA GLU A 105 -23.77 1.06 1.21
C GLU A 105 -23.48 0.30 -0.09
N GLY A 106 -23.76 0.96 -1.23
CA GLY A 106 -23.54 0.36 -2.55
C GLY A 106 -22.05 0.24 -2.91
N ASN A 107 -21.21 1.13 -2.38
CA ASN A 107 -19.77 1.15 -2.61
C ASN A 107 -19.04 0.79 -1.31
N PHE A 108 -18.17 -0.22 -1.34
CA PHE A 108 -17.49 -0.73 -0.15
C PHE A 108 -16.28 -1.60 -0.52
N LEU A 109 -15.37 -1.77 0.44
CA LEU A 109 -14.25 -2.70 0.34
C LEU A 109 -14.66 -4.12 0.72
N ASP A 110 -14.44 -5.06 -0.19
CA ASP A 110 -14.56 -6.49 0.03
C ASP A 110 -13.18 -7.09 0.32
N ILE A 111 -12.82 -7.20 1.60
CA ILE A 111 -11.46 -7.59 2.02
C ILE A 111 -11.38 -9.12 2.07
N GLN A 112 -10.50 -9.69 1.25
CA GLN A 112 -10.46 -11.13 0.98
C GLN A 112 -9.02 -11.67 1.03
N PRO A 113 -8.80 -12.89 1.55
CA PRO A 113 -7.48 -13.53 1.54
C PRO A 113 -7.20 -14.19 0.19
N ARG A 114 -7.27 -13.42 -0.90
CA ARG A 114 -6.87 -13.89 -2.23
C ARG A 114 -5.35 -13.97 -2.32
N TYR A 115 -4.85 -14.49 -3.42
CA TYR A 115 -3.42 -14.53 -3.67
C TYR A 115 -2.89 -13.09 -3.85
N GLY A 116 -1.90 -12.74 -3.04
CA GLY A 116 -1.27 -11.42 -3.04
C GLY A 116 -1.83 -10.38 -2.07
N CYS A 117 -1.07 -9.29 -1.95
CA CYS A 117 -1.46 -8.04 -1.31
C CYS A 117 -1.71 -7.04 -2.44
N TRP A 118 -2.96 -6.62 -2.63
CA TRP A 118 -3.29 -5.67 -3.70
C TRP A 118 -4.63 -5.00 -3.46
N SER A 119 -4.81 -3.84 -4.09
CA SER A 119 -6.03 -3.05 -4.00
C SER A 119 -6.33 -2.32 -5.30
N PHE A 120 -7.56 -1.87 -5.48
CA PHE A 120 -7.86 -0.91 -6.54
C PHE A 120 -7.43 0.50 -6.12
N LEU A 121 -7.16 1.36 -7.10
CA LEU A 121 -6.84 2.76 -6.85
C LEU A 121 -8.11 3.60 -6.67
N GLY A 122 -8.34 4.10 -5.46
CA GLY A 122 -9.51 4.90 -5.14
C GLY A 122 -10.80 4.08 -5.06
N GLN A 123 -11.93 4.78 -5.03
CA GLN A 123 -13.27 4.23 -5.15
C GLN A 123 -13.56 3.89 -6.63
N THR A 124 -13.90 2.63 -6.90
CA THR A 124 -14.22 2.16 -8.26
C THR A 124 -15.71 1.98 -8.52
N GLY A 125 -16.53 2.06 -7.47
CA GLY A 125 -17.97 1.82 -7.50
C GLY A 125 -18.32 0.35 -7.25
N GLY A 126 -19.44 0.10 -6.59
CA GLY A 126 -19.88 -1.24 -6.20
C GLY A 126 -18.99 -1.88 -5.13
N SER A 127 -19.06 -3.21 -5.06
CA SER A 127 -18.10 -4.03 -4.31
C SER A 127 -16.74 -3.97 -5.00
N GLN A 128 -15.69 -3.52 -4.30
CA GLN A 128 -14.32 -3.57 -4.81
C GLN A 128 -13.45 -4.45 -3.90
N THR A 129 -12.83 -5.47 -4.48
CA THR A 129 -11.99 -6.38 -3.71
C THR A 129 -10.67 -5.71 -3.32
N LEU A 130 -10.27 -5.92 -2.07
CA LEU A 130 -8.93 -5.65 -1.56
C LEU A 130 -8.36 -6.98 -1.05
N SER A 131 -7.24 -7.41 -1.60
CA SER A 131 -6.62 -8.67 -1.22
C SER A 131 -5.58 -8.48 -0.13
N LEU A 132 -5.72 -9.22 0.96
CA LEU A 132 -4.68 -9.40 1.97
C LEU A 132 -4.51 -10.90 2.20
N GLN A 133 -3.65 -11.54 1.42
CA GLN A 133 -3.34 -12.97 1.57
C GLN A 133 -2.89 -13.29 3.00
N THR A 134 -3.50 -14.30 3.62
CA THR A 134 -2.98 -14.86 4.88
C THR A 134 -2.06 -16.05 4.60
N PRO A 135 -0.91 -16.19 5.29
CA PRO A 135 -0.34 -15.26 6.26
C PRO A 135 0.53 -14.14 5.63
N GLY A 136 0.70 -14.14 4.30
CA GLY A 136 1.72 -13.35 3.62
C GLY A 136 1.62 -11.82 3.77
N CYS A 137 0.40 -11.29 3.88
CA CYS A 137 0.09 -9.87 3.98
C CYS A 137 -0.29 -9.45 5.41
N MET A 138 -0.20 -10.35 6.41
CA MET A 138 -0.67 -10.10 7.78
C MET A 138 0.33 -9.28 8.60
N TRP A 139 0.52 -8.04 8.15
CA TRP A 139 1.29 -6.99 8.81
C TRP A 139 0.48 -5.69 8.69
N SER A 140 0.32 -4.95 9.79
CA SER A 140 -0.54 -3.75 9.80
C SER A 140 -0.10 -2.69 8.79
N GLY A 141 1.22 -2.49 8.61
CA GLY A 141 1.73 -1.57 7.60
C GLY A 141 1.52 -2.04 6.15
N ILE A 142 1.40 -3.35 5.88
CA ILE A 142 0.96 -3.86 4.57
C ILE A 142 -0.53 -3.61 4.40
N ALA A 143 -1.36 -3.89 5.41
CA ALA A 143 -2.78 -3.56 5.34
C ALA A 143 -3.00 -2.06 5.10
N ALA A 144 -2.29 -1.19 5.83
CA ALA A 144 -2.34 0.26 5.65
C ALA A 144 -1.92 0.69 4.23
N HIS A 145 -0.91 0.04 3.64
CA HIS A 145 -0.50 0.27 2.26
C HIS A 145 -1.65 0.01 1.27
N GLU A 146 -2.32 -1.14 1.38
CA GLU A 146 -3.44 -1.49 0.50
C GLU A 146 -4.66 -0.58 0.71
N PHE A 147 -4.90 -0.14 1.94
CA PHE A 147 -5.93 0.86 2.24
C PHE A 147 -5.60 2.23 1.66
N MET A 148 -4.32 2.64 1.65
CA MET A 148 -3.90 3.87 0.99
C MET A 148 -4.12 3.80 -0.54
N HIS A 149 -3.88 2.65 -1.18
CA HIS A 149 -4.29 2.45 -2.57
C HIS A 149 -5.80 2.63 -2.74
N ALA A 150 -6.62 2.00 -1.89
CA ALA A 150 -8.07 2.17 -1.92
C ALA A 150 -8.53 3.62 -1.69
N LEU A 151 -7.72 4.44 -1.01
CA LEU A 151 -7.96 5.88 -0.82
C LEU A 151 -7.49 6.75 -1.99
N GLY A 152 -6.79 6.18 -2.98
CA GLY A 152 -6.35 6.88 -4.20
C GLY A 152 -4.86 7.22 -4.26
N PHE A 153 -4.03 6.65 -3.39
CA PHE A 153 -2.59 6.89 -3.39
C PHE A 153 -1.85 5.86 -4.24
N VAL A 154 -0.90 6.35 -5.04
CA VAL A 154 0.04 5.52 -5.82
C VAL A 154 1.39 5.49 -5.09
N HIS A 155 2.31 4.64 -5.54
CA HIS A 155 3.61 4.53 -4.89
C HIS A 155 4.45 5.80 -4.96
N GLU A 156 5.23 6.06 -3.91
CA GLU A 156 6.05 7.27 -3.80
C GLU A 156 7.15 7.32 -4.87
N GLN A 157 7.78 6.18 -5.20
CA GLN A 157 8.81 6.13 -6.26
C GLN A 157 8.24 6.33 -7.67
N SER A 158 6.92 6.35 -7.81
CA SER A 158 6.23 6.58 -9.08
C SER A 158 5.88 8.05 -9.28
N ARG A 159 6.20 8.95 -8.34
CA ARG A 159 5.97 10.40 -8.49
C ARG A 159 6.65 11.00 -9.72
N SER A 160 6.03 12.04 -10.28
CA SER A 160 6.54 12.79 -11.43
C SER A 160 7.93 13.42 -11.20
N ASP A 161 8.24 13.79 -9.94
CA ASP A 161 9.49 14.43 -9.50
C ASP A 161 10.53 13.45 -8.91
N ARG A 162 10.26 12.15 -8.91
CA ARG A 162 11.08 11.13 -8.21
C ARG A 162 12.55 11.09 -8.63
N ASP A 163 12.90 11.49 -9.85
CA ASP A 163 14.29 11.44 -10.34
C ASP A 163 15.22 12.45 -9.62
N ASN A 164 14.65 13.45 -8.94
CA ASN A 164 15.39 14.35 -8.05
C ASN A 164 15.82 13.66 -6.74
N TYR A 165 15.15 12.57 -6.36
CA TYR A 165 15.23 11.95 -5.05
C TYR A 165 15.78 10.52 -5.09
N VAL A 166 15.57 9.80 -6.20
CA VAL A 166 16.06 8.43 -6.38
C VAL A 166 16.66 8.24 -7.76
N THR A 167 17.42 7.16 -7.92
CA THR A 167 17.88 6.63 -9.19
C THR A 167 17.33 5.23 -9.34
N ILE A 168 16.66 4.96 -10.46
CA ILE A 168 16.21 3.62 -10.82
C ILE A 168 17.33 2.92 -11.59
N ILE A 169 17.77 1.76 -11.09
CA ILE A 169 18.79 0.92 -11.70
C ILE A 169 18.10 -0.11 -12.60
N TRP A 170 17.69 0.35 -13.78
CA TRP A 170 16.85 -0.44 -14.70
C TRP A 170 17.43 -1.82 -15.04
N LYS A 171 18.76 -1.93 -15.15
CA LYS A 171 19.45 -3.19 -15.46
C LYS A 171 19.34 -4.26 -14.35
N ASN A 172 18.99 -3.87 -13.13
CA ASN A 172 18.85 -4.80 -12.00
C ASN A 172 17.37 -5.24 -11.82
N ILE A 173 16.44 -4.67 -12.59
CA ILE A 173 15.02 -5.04 -12.54
C ILE A 173 14.81 -6.31 -13.36
N MET A 174 14.07 -7.27 -12.82
CA MET A 174 13.72 -8.52 -13.50
C MET A 174 13.24 -8.30 -14.94
N PRO A 175 13.73 -9.09 -15.91
CA PRO A 175 13.33 -8.99 -17.29
C PRO A 175 11.86 -9.38 -17.43
N GLY A 176 11.12 -8.59 -18.19
CA GLY A 176 9.68 -8.72 -18.36
C GLY A 176 9.02 -7.35 -18.39
N SER A 177 8.15 -7.12 -19.38
CA SER A 177 7.47 -5.83 -19.53
C SER A 177 6.78 -5.43 -18.23
N HIS A 178 6.03 -6.34 -17.59
CA HIS A 178 5.28 -6.07 -16.36
C HIS A 178 6.16 -5.50 -15.22
N HIS A 179 7.37 -6.01 -15.01
CA HIS A 179 8.26 -5.54 -13.93
C HIS A 179 8.82 -4.13 -14.19
N VAL A 180 9.18 -3.83 -15.43
CA VAL A 180 9.67 -2.50 -15.83
C VAL A 180 8.56 -1.44 -15.70
N HIS A 181 7.31 -1.81 -15.96
CA HIS A 181 6.19 -0.88 -15.84
C HIS A 181 5.97 -0.41 -14.39
N ASN A 182 6.29 -1.23 -13.39
CA ASN A 182 6.15 -0.88 -11.97
C ASN A 182 7.04 0.27 -11.49
N PHE A 183 8.06 0.63 -12.28
CA PHE A 183 8.97 1.73 -11.96
C PHE A 183 8.74 2.95 -12.85
N ARG A 184 7.69 2.96 -13.68
CA ARG A 184 7.39 4.13 -14.52
C ARG A 184 6.80 5.25 -13.70
N LYS A 185 7.23 6.48 -14.00
CA LYS A 185 6.63 7.68 -13.40
C LYS A 185 5.17 7.81 -13.81
N GLN A 186 4.35 8.27 -12.88
CA GLN A 186 2.96 8.61 -13.09
C GLN A 186 2.80 10.14 -13.13
N VAL A 187 1.75 10.61 -13.81
CA VAL A 187 1.34 12.01 -13.73
C VAL A 187 0.64 12.20 -12.39
N THR A 188 1.42 12.55 -11.37
CA THR A 188 0.94 12.69 -9.99
C THR A 188 0.60 14.14 -9.67
N ASN A 189 -0.53 14.36 -8.99
CA ASN A 189 -0.71 15.57 -8.18
C ASN A 189 0.03 15.34 -6.87
N ASN A 190 1.20 15.94 -6.71
CA ASN A 190 2.03 15.77 -5.51
C ASN A 190 1.43 16.43 -4.26
N LEU A 191 0.24 17.06 -4.37
CA LEU A 191 -0.45 17.74 -3.28
C LEU A 191 0.42 18.79 -2.59
N ASN A 192 1.35 19.40 -3.34
CA ASN A 192 2.39 20.31 -2.83
C ASN A 192 3.22 19.73 -1.66
N SER A 193 3.31 18.41 -1.55
CA SER A 193 4.07 17.72 -0.52
C SER A 193 5.50 17.37 -0.97
N PRO A 194 6.49 17.42 -0.07
CA PRO A 194 7.83 16.92 -0.37
C PRO A 194 7.81 15.41 -0.64
N TYR A 195 8.87 14.93 -1.30
CA TYR A 195 9.10 13.50 -1.47
C TYR A 195 9.42 12.85 -0.11
N ASP A 196 8.79 11.72 0.20
CA ASP A 196 8.96 11.05 1.47
C ASP A 196 9.58 9.65 1.33
N TYR A 197 10.87 9.52 1.62
CA TYR A 197 11.57 8.23 1.64
C TYR A 197 10.99 7.23 2.64
N ASN A 198 10.36 7.75 3.71
CA ASN A 198 9.79 6.94 4.78
C ASN A 198 8.30 6.63 4.55
N SER A 199 7.74 7.02 3.41
CA SER A 199 6.35 6.70 3.08
C SER A 199 6.13 5.18 3.03
N VAL A 200 5.01 4.72 3.59
CA VAL A 200 4.61 3.30 3.51
C VAL A 200 4.33 2.90 2.06
N MET A 201 4.07 3.88 1.19
CA MET A 201 3.87 3.71 -0.26
C MET A 201 5.19 3.67 -1.04
N HIS A 202 6.34 3.84 -0.41
CA HIS A 202 7.63 3.74 -1.09
C HIS A 202 8.05 2.27 -1.24
N TYR A 203 8.55 1.91 -2.41
CA TYR A 203 9.19 0.62 -2.64
C TYR A 203 10.52 0.46 -1.89
N GLY A 204 10.85 -0.78 -1.57
CA GLY A 204 12.16 -1.13 -1.10
C GLY A 204 13.27 -0.97 -2.12
N ARG A 205 14.49 -0.86 -1.60
CA ARG A 205 15.74 -0.81 -2.37
C ARG A 205 15.89 -1.96 -3.37
N TYR A 206 15.39 -3.15 -3.04
CA TYR A 206 15.56 -4.38 -3.81
C TYR A 206 14.26 -4.86 -4.48
N ALA A 207 13.24 -3.99 -4.56
CA ALA A 207 11.97 -4.35 -5.19
C ALA A 207 12.20 -4.86 -6.61
N PHE A 208 11.61 -6.02 -6.96
CA PHE A 208 11.72 -6.65 -8.28
C PHE A 208 13.15 -6.85 -8.81
N SER A 209 14.13 -7.02 -7.91
CA SER A 209 15.52 -7.30 -8.29
C SER A 209 15.68 -8.69 -8.91
N GLU A 210 16.41 -8.79 -10.02
CA GLU A 210 16.76 -10.05 -10.69
C GLU A 210 17.90 -10.79 -9.97
N ASP A 211 18.98 -10.06 -9.71
CA ASP A 211 20.27 -10.59 -9.26
C ASP A 211 20.55 -10.31 -7.77
N GLY A 212 19.56 -9.76 -7.06
CA GLY A 212 19.69 -9.31 -5.67
C GLY A 212 20.34 -7.93 -5.53
N GLY A 213 20.72 -7.29 -6.63
CA GLY A 213 21.21 -5.91 -6.66
C GLY A 213 20.11 -4.87 -6.38
N PRO A 214 20.45 -3.65 -5.93
CA PRO A 214 19.48 -2.60 -5.69
C PRO A 214 18.83 -2.14 -7.01
N THR A 215 17.51 -2.00 -7.02
CA THR A 215 16.74 -1.43 -8.14
C THR A 215 16.43 0.06 -7.92
N ILE A 216 16.44 0.52 -6.67
CA ILE A 216 16.23 1.92 -6.29
C ILE A 216 17.38 2.38 -5.39
N ILE A 217 18.05 3.48 -5.77
CA ILE A 217 19.11 4.11 -4.97
C ILE A 217 18.68 5.54 -4.61
N PRO A 218 18.53 5.87 -3.31
CA PRO A 218 18.23 7.24 -2.87
C PRO A 218 19.35 8.24 -3.19
N LYS A 219 18.98 9.52 -3.25
CA LYS A 219 19.83 10.70 -3.43
C LYS A 219 19.59 11.70 -2.30
N PRO A 220 20.53 12.61 -2.02
CA PRO A 220 21.93 12.55 -2.45
C PRO A 220 22.70 11.43 -1.75
N ASP A 221 22.15 10.88 -0.66
CA ASP A 221 22.77 9.82 0.14
C ASP A 221 22.14 8.45 -0.19
N PRO A 222 22.91 7.48 -0.73
CA PRO A 222 22.42 6.15 -1.04
C PRO A 222 22.09 5.30 0.20
N TYR A 223 22.41 5.75 1.42
CA TYR A 223 22.13 5.02 2.66
C TYR A 223 20.82 5.40 3.33
N ILE A 224 20.08 6.39 2.79
CA ILE A 224 18.74 6.72 3.26
C ILE A 224 17.85 5.44 3.24
N PRO A 225 17.16 5.11 4.35
CA PRO A 225 16.25 3.97 4.38
C PRO A 225 15.01 4.25 3.54
N ILE A 226 14.56 3.23 2.80
CA ILE A 226 13.34 3.27 1.99
C ILE A 226 12.60 1.92 2.10
N GLY A 227 11.28 1.98 1.99
CA GLY A 227 10.43 0.78 1.98
C GLY A 227 10.03 0.25 3.35
N GLN A 228 9.96 1.10 4.37
CA GLN A 228 9.39 0.68 5.64
C GLN A 228 7.94 0.14 5.47
N ARG A 229 7.54 -0.78 6.34
CA ARG A 229 6.19 -1.36 6.43
C ARG A 229 5.72 -1.44 7.88
N ASP A 230 6.17 -0.51 8.70
CA ASP A 230 5.77 -0.38 10.10
C ASP A 230 4.40 0.32 10.21
N GLY A 231 4.10 1.28 9.33
CA GLY A 231 2.83 1.99 9.25
C GLY A 231 2.91 3.25 8.38
N PRO A 232 1.82 4.01 8.19
CA PRO A 232 1.83 5.27 7.45
C PRO A 232 2.79 6.29 8.07
N SER A 233 3.55 7.01 7.24
CA SER A 233 4.35 8.13 7.73
C SER A 233 3.46 9.33 8.09
N ALA A 234 4.02 10.30 8.82
CA ALA A 234 3.31 11.57 9.06
C ALA A 234 2.94 12.29 7.75
N MET A 235 3.77 12.16 6.71
CA MET A 235 3.50 12.76 5.41
C MET A 235 2.41 12.00 4.64
N ASP A 236 2.32 10.68 4.79
CA ASP A 236 1.22 9.88 4.24
C ASP A 236 -0.13 10.35 4.80
N LEU A 237 -0.22 10.50 6.13
CA LEU A 237 -1.43 11.00 6.79
C LEU A 237 -1.76 12.45 6.38
N HIS A 238 -0.74 13.30 6.25
CA HIS A 238 -0.91 14.68 5.79
C HIS A 238 -1.45 14.74 4.35
N LYS A 239 -0.94 13.91 3.44
CA LYS A 239 -1.43 13.80 2.07
C LYS A 239 -2.90 13.35 2.02
N ILE A 240 -3.31 12.40 2.87
CA ILE A 240 -4.73 12.00 3.02
C ILE A 240 -5.56 13.21 3.47
N ASN A 241 -5.10 13.96 4.46
CA ASN A 241 -5.80 15.14 4.97
C ASN A 241 -5.97 16.24 3.90
N ILE A 242 -4.96 16.47 3.05
CA ILE A 242 -5.10 17.41 1.92
C ILE A 242 -6.07 16.86 0.89
N LEU A 243 -5.92 15.60 0.47
CA LEU A 243 -6.72 15.00 -0.60
C LEU A 243 -8.22 14.99 -0.25
N TYR A 244 -8.56 14.64 0.98
CA TYR A 244 -9.93 14.59 1.48
C TYR A 244 -10.38 15.88 2.18
N ASN A 245 -9.55 16.93 2.15
CA ASN A 245 -9.81 18.22 2.78
C ASN A 245 -10.28 18.07 4.23
N CYS A 246 -9.59 17.27 5.04
CA CYS A 246 -9.95 17.05 6.44
C CYS A 246 -9.86 18.38 7.20
N GLY A 247 -10.97 18.80 7.80
CA GLY A 247 -11.05 20.05 8.54
C GLY A 247 -10.58 19.84 9.97
N TRP A 248 -9.61 20.62 10.40
CA TRP A 248 -9.22 20.80 11.80
C TRP A 248 -9.26 22.28 12.12
#